data_AF-M0A0U8-F1
#
_entry.id   AF-M0A0U8-F1
#
_cell.length_a   1.000
_cell.length_b   1.000
_cell.length_c   1.000
_cell.angle_alpha   90.00
_cell.angle_beta   90.00
_cell.angle_gamma   90.00
#
_symmetry.space_group_name_H-M   'P 1'
#
loop_
_entity.id
_entity.type
_entity.pdbx_description
1 polymer ?
#
loop_
_entity_poly.entity_id
_entity_poly.type
_entity_poly.pdbx_seq_one_letter_code
_entity_poly.pdbx_strand_id
1 'polypeptide(L)' 'MAERYAGWKDEIRAELEAFEGEGPPSIDELWSVAQHESESAASWMHDMPCTEQEIQTAKGDVLKALVALEMAEDRLNEVR' A
#
# COMPACT_ATOMS: atom_id res chain seq x y z
N MET A 1 19.87 -0.27 1.76
CA MET A 1 18.57 -0.83 2.20
C MET A 1 17.54 0.28 2.41
N ALA A 2 17.80 1.25 3.30
CA ALA A 2 16.87 2.35 3.55
C ALA A 2 16.54 3.20 2.30
N GLU A 3 17.53 3.52 1.45
CA GLU A 3 17.32 4.31 0.24
C GLU A 3 16.41 3.62 -0.80
N ARG A 4 16.56 2.30 -0.96
CA ARG A 4 15.72 1.52 -1.89
C ARG A 4 14.27 1.42 -1.41
N TYR A 5 14.09 1.28 -0.09
CA TYR A 5 12.78 1.27 0.53
C TYR A 5 12.08 2.62 0.43
N ALA A 6 12.81 3.73 0.65
CA ALA A 6 12.29 5.08 0.45
C ALA A 6 11.82 5.30 -1.00
N GLY A 7 12.64 4.92 -1.98
CA GLY A 7 12.27 5.04 -3.39
C GLY A 7 10.99 4.26 -3.76
N TRP A 8 10.84 3.04 -3.23
CA TRP A 8 9.61 2.27 -3.43
C TRP A 8 8.37 2.91 -2.80
N LYS A 9 8.52 3.51 -1.61
CA LYS A 9 7.40 4.22 -0.98
C LYS A 9 6.97 5.42 -1.80
N ASP A 10 7.92 6.19 -2.31
CA ASP A 10 7.65 7.38 -3.13
C ASP A 10 6.92 6.99 -4.44
N GLU A 11 7.35 5.90 -5.09
CA GLU A 11 6.70 5.35 -6.29
C GLU A 11 5.25 4.92 -6.01
N ILE A 12 5.01 4.18 -4.93
CA ILE A 12 3.67 3.72 -4.54
C ILE A 12 2.77 4.90 -4.14
N ARG A 13 3.33 5.89 -3.42
CA ARG A 13 2.60 7.11 -3.05
C ARG A 13 2.13 7.85 -4.31
N ALA A 14 3.02 8.02 -5.29
CA ALA A 14 2.66 8.66 -6.56
C ALA A 14 1.60 7.85 -7.34
N GLU A 15 1.66 6.52 -7.31
CA GLU A 15 0.63 5.65 -7.92
C GLU A 15 -0.75 5.88 -7.27
N LEU A 16 -0.80 5.88 -5.93
CA LEU A 16 -2.05 6.07 -5.17
C LEU A 16 -2.63 7.47 -5.37
N GLU A 17 -1.79 8.50 -5.50
CA GLU A 17 -2.23 9.86 -5.82
C GLU A 17 -2.73 10.00 -7.27
N ALA A 18 -2.22 9.19 -8.20
CA ALA A 18 -2.58 9.24 -9.61
C ALA A 18 -3.89 8.50 -9.94
N PHE A 19 -4.36 7.61 -9.07
CA PHE A 19 -5.42 6.64 -9.39
C PHE A 19 -6.81 7.26 -9.69
N GLU A 20 -7.09 8.48 -9.23
CA GLU A 20 -8.48 9.00 -9.21
C GLU A 20 -8.73 10.21 -10.12
N GLY A 21 -7.73 10.90 -10.67
CA GLY A 21 -7.95 12.06 -11.56
C GLY A 21 -8.75 13.25 -10.98
N GLU A 22 -9.27 13.14 -9.76
CA GLU A 22 -10.16 14.09 -9.08
C GLU A 22 -9.54 14.69 -7.80
N GLY A 23 -8.23 14.49 -7.61
CA GLY A 23 -7.48 14.96 -6.45
C GLY A 23 -6.90 13.79 -5.65
N PRO A 24 -6.16 14.10 -4.58
CA PRO A 24 -5.47 13.07 -3.84
C PRO A 24 -6.49 12.27 -2.99
N PRO A 25 -6.32 10.95 -2.79
CA PRO A 25 -7.34 10.05 -2.25
C PRO A 25 -7.83 10.46 -0.85
N SER A 26 -9.09 10.20 -0.56
CA SER A 26 -9.71 10.40 0.75
C SER A 26 -9.16 9.41 1.79
N ILE A 27 -9.37 9.70 3.08
CA ILE A 27 -8.96 8.82 4.17
C ILE A 27 -9.64 7.45 4.03
N ASP A 28 -10.93 7.41 3.72
CA ASP A 28 -11.70 6.15 3.58
C ASP A 28 -11.20 5.29 2.41
N GLU A 29 -10.83 5.92 1.28
CA GLU A 29 -10.22 5.21 0.14
C GLU A 29 -8.86 4.62 0.51
N LEU A 30 -8.03 5.37 1.24
CA LEU A 30 -6.73 4.88 1.72
C LEU A 30 -6.88 3.70 2.69
N TRP A 31 -7.87 3.74 3.59
CA TRP A 31 -8.19 2.60 4.46
C TRP A 31 -8.68 1.38 3.67
N SER A 32 -9.51 1.59 2.64
CA SER A 32 -10.01 0.54 1.76
C SER A 32 -8.86 -0.16 1.02
N VAL A 33 -7.93 0.62 0.45
CA VAL A 33 -6.71 0.09 -0.18
C VAL A 33 -5.89 -0.69 0.84
N ALA A 34 -5.62 -0.11 2.02
CA ALA A 34 -4.84 -0.79 3.04
C ALA A 34 -5.44 -2.13 3.46
N GLN A 35 -6.77 -2.19 3.60
CA GLN A 35 -7.48 -3.42 3.90
C GLN A 35 -7.34 -4.44 2.76
N HIS A 36 -7.67 -4.04 1.53
CA HIS A 36 -7.66 -4.94 0.38
C HIS A 36 -6.28 -5.59 0.15
N GLU A 37 -5.24 -4.76 0.17
CA GLU A 37 -3.86 -5.23 -0.04
C GLU A 37 -3.39 -6.11 1.12
N SER A 38 -3.80 -5.82 2.36
CA SER A 38 -3.51 -6.69 3.50
C SER A 38 -4.19 -8.06 3.39
N GLU A 39 -5.44 -8.10 2.93
CA GLU A 39 -6.18 -9.34 2.68
C GLU A 39 -5.56 -10.15 1.54
N SER A 40 -5.16 -9.48 0.46
CA SER A 40 -4.43 -10.10 -0.67
C SER A 40 -3.12 -10.74 -0.19
N ALA A 41 -2.27 -9.99 0.53
CA ALA A 41 -1.04 -10.50 1.11
C ALA A 41 -1.26 -11.72 2.01
N ALA A 42 -2.28 -11.68 2.86
CA ALA A 42 -2.63 -12.77 3.76
C ALA A 42 -3.05 -14.04 2.99
N SER A 43 -3.76 -13.89 1.87
CA SER A 43 -4.19 -15.03 1.04
C SER A 43 -2.98 -15.79 0.48
N TRP A 44 -1.96 -15.08 -0.02
CA TRP A 44 -0.73 -15.69 -0.53
C TRP A 44 0.04 -16.46 0.54
N MET A 45 0.06 -15.95 1.78
CA MET A 45 0.72 -16.62 2.90
C MET A 45 -0.04 -17.86 3.38
N HIS A 46 -1.37 -17.86 3.25
CA HIS A 46 -2.22 -18.97 3.63
C HIS A 46 -2.06 -20.17 2.68
N ASP A 47 -1.86 -19.92 1.39
CA ASP A 47 -1.86 -20.95 0.34
C ASP A 47 -0.49 -21.66 0.15
N MET A 48 0.33 -21.73 1.20
CA MET A 48 1.64 -22.37 1.12
C MET A 48 1.57 -23.88 0.81
N PRO A 49 2.52 -24.41 0.00
CA PRO A 49 3.76 -23.75 -0.48
C PRO A 49 3.53 -22.83 -1.69
N CYS A 50 4.15 -21.65 -1.63
CA CYS A 50 4.07 -20.61 -2.66
C CYS A 50 5.39 -20.46 -3.44
N THR A 51 5.30 -19.97 -4.66
CA THR A 51 6.41 -19.64 -5.56
C THR A 51 7.10 -18.35 -5.14
N GLU A 52 8.33 -18.12 -5.62
CA GLU A 52 9.04 -16.85 -5.41
C GLU A 52 8.24 -15.66 -5.95
N GLN A 53 7.53 -15.83 -7.07
CA GLN A 53 6.69 -14.78 -7.63
C GLN A 53 5.57 -14.39 -6.67
N GLU A 54 4.85 -15.36 -6.10
CA GLU A 54 3.77 -15.12 -5.14
C GLU A 54 4.30 -14.46 -3.85
N ILE A 55 5.51 -14.81 -3.41
CA ILE A 55 6.18 -14.14 -2.29
C ILE A 55 6.47 -12.67 -2.62
N GLN A 56 6.91 -12.36 -3.85
CA GLN A 56 7.15 -10.97 -4.26
C GLN A 56 5.85 -10.18 -4.41
N THR A 57 4.77 -10.80 -4.89
CA THR A 57 3.44 -10.20 -4.91
C THR A 57 2.98 -9.85 -3.49
N ALA A 58 3.01 -10.82 -2.56
CA ALA A 58 2.62 -10.58 -1.17
C ALA A 58 3.44 -9.46 -0.50
N LYS A 59 4.74 -9.34 -0.84
CA LYS A 59 5.57 -8.22 -0.38
C LYS A 59 5.12 -6.88 -0.97
N GLY A 60 4.77 -6.85 -2.26
CA GLY A 60 4.23 -5.67 -2.92
C GLY A 60 2.93 -5.20 -2.27
N ASP A 61 2.00 -6.13 -2.06
CA ASP A 61 0.71 -5.88 -1.41
C ASP A 61 0.91 -5.30 0.01
N VAL A 62 1.78 -5.91 0.83
CA VAL A 62 2.12 -5.37 2.17
C VAL A 62 2.71 -3.97 2.11
N LEU A 63 3.59 -3.69 1.15
CA LEU A 63 4.19 -2.36 0.97
C LEU A 63 3.12 -1.33 0.59
N LYS A 64 2.22 -1.67 -0.32
CA LYS A 64 1.13 -0.79 -0.75
C LYS A 64 0.15 -0.50 0.38
N ALA A 65 -0.20 -1.52 1.17
CA ALA A 65 -1.01 -1.34 2.37
C ALA A 65 -0.37 -0.36 3.37
N LEU A 66 0.93 -0.52 3.62
CA LEU A 66 1.66 0.34 4.56
C LEU A 66 1.74 1.79 4.08
N VAL A 67 2.01 2.03 2.79
CA VAL A 67 2.03 3.38 2.24
C VAL A 67 0.64 4.04 2.31
N ALA A 68 -0.42 3.29 2.02
CA ALA A 68 -1.78 3.80 2.13
C ALA A 68 -2.12 4.23 3.57
N LEU A 69 -1.71 3.46 4.59
CA LEU A 69 -1.90 3.82 6.00
C LEU A 69 -1.12 5.07 6.40
N GLU A 70 0.13 5.20 5.97
CA GLU A 70 0.94 6.40 6.24
C GLU A 70 0.32 7.65 5.59
N MET A 71 -0.18 7.53 4.36
CA MET A 71 -0.89 8.63 3.71
C MET A 71 -2.18 9.00 4.44
N ALA A 72 -2.90 8.01 5.00
CA ALA A 72 -4.10 8.25 5.78
C ALA A 72 -3.78 8.98 7.10
N GLU A 73 -2.67 8.62 7.74
CA GLU A 73 -2.15 9.32 8.92
C GLU A 73 -1.75 10.77 8.60
N ASP A 74 -1.00 10.98 7.52
CA ASP A 74 -0.62 12.32 7.03
C ASP A 74 -1.88 13.19 6.87
N ARG A 75 -2.92 12.67 6.19
CA ARG A 75 -4.21 13.34 5.99
C ARG A 75 -4.97 13.64 7.27
N LEU A 76 -5.03 12.69 8.21
CA LEU A 76 -5.68 12.90 9.51
C LEU A 76 -5.01 14.04 10.30
N ASN A 77 -3.70 14.20 10.15
CA ASN A 77 -2.94 15.26 10.80
C ASN A 77 -3.13 16.64 10.12
N GLU A 78 -3.48 16.69 8.84
CA GLU A 78 -3.81 17.94 8.12
C GLU A 78 -5.17 18.54 8.52
N VAL A 79 -6.09 17.71 9.02
CA VAL A 79 -7.45 18.13 9.43
C VAL A 79 -7.52 18.63 10.88
N ARG A 80 -6.40 18.56 11.63
CA ARG A 80 -6.27 19.03 13.02
C ARG A 80 -5.84 20.49 13.13
#